data_AF-A0A7V9G791-F1
#
_entry.id   AF-A0A7V9G791-F1
#
_cell.length_a   1.000
_cell.length_b   1.000
_cell.length_c   1.000
_cell.angle_alpha   90.00
_cell.angle_beta   90.00
_cell.angle_gamma   90.00
#
_symmetry.space_group_name_H-M   'P 1'
#
loop_
_entity.id
_entity.type
_entity.pdbx_description
1 polymer ?
#
loop_
_entity_poly.entity_id
_entity_poly.type
_entity_poly.pdbx_seq_one_letter_code
_entity_poly.pdbx_strand_id
1 'polypeptide(L)'
;MSQYALRVPDSLLARARKVAEQDHTSINQFFVVAIAEKLASLESERLFMAKRAERANPKAVLSILDRVKDREVVHAGDRIGRPARRRSPVK
;
A
#
# COMPACT_ATOMS: atom_id res chain seq x y z
N MET A 1 9.60 6.64 30.34
CA MET A 1 8.54 6.83 29.32
C MET A 1 7.78 8.11 29.67
N SER A 2 7.46 8.95 28.68
CA SER A 2 6.54 10.08 28.90
C SER A 2 5.10 9.54 28.99
N GLN A 3 4.31 10.09 29.91
CA GLN A 3 2.90 9.73 30.06
C GLN A 3 2.04 10.75 29.32
N TYR A 4 1.34 10.30 28.28
CA TYR A 4 0.43 11.14 27.50
C TYR A 4 -1.02 10.71 27.75
N ALA A 5 -1.85 11.63 28.24
CA ALA A 5 -3.27 11.38 28.47
C ALA A 5 -4.04 11.45 27.15
N LEU A 6 -4.27 10.29 26.52
CA LEU A 6 -5.03 10.18 25.29
C LEU A 6 -6.53 10.02 25.60
N ARG A 7 -7.37 10.88 24.99
CA ARG A 7 -8.83 10.69 24.98
C ARG A 7 -9.22 9.93 23.72
N VAL A 8 -9.97 8.83 23.90
CA VAL A 8 -10.38 7.94 22.82
C VAL A 8 -11.91 7.73 22.92
N PRO A 9 -12.67 7.79 21.81
CA PRO A 9 -14.09 7.45 21.84
C PRO A 9 -14.33 6.04 22.37
N ASP A 10 -15.40 5.85 23.15
CA ASP A 10 -15.69 4.57 23.82
C ASP A 10 -15.79 3.39 22.85
N SER A 11 -16.41 3.60 21.68
CA SER A 11 -16.55 2.56 20.65
C SER A 11 -15.19 2.07 20.12
N LEU A 12 -14.23 2.99 20.00
CA LEU A 12 -12.88 2.69 19.52
C LEU A 12 -12.06 2.01 20.62
N LEU A 13 -12.16 2.49 21.86
CA LEU A 13 -11.52 1.87 23.01
C LEU A 13 -12.02 0.42 23.20
N ALA A 14 -13.32 0.18 23.07
CA ALA A 14 -13.91 -1.16 23.17
C ALA A 14 -13.38 -2.11 22.10
N ARG A 15 -13.21 -1.63 20.85
CA ARG A 15 -12.58 -2.42 19.79
C ARG A 15 -11.10 -2.70 20.06
N ALA A 16 -10.34 -1.69 20.46
CA ALA A 16 -8.92 -1.84 20.79
C ALA A 16 -8.70 -2.86 21.93
N ARG A 17 -9.58 -2.86 22.95
CA ARG A 17 -9.55 -3.88 24.03
C ARG A 17 -9.74 -5.29 23.50
N LYS A 18 -10.76 -5.52 22.67
CA LYS A 18 -11.02 -6.85 22.09
C LYS A 18 -9.83 -7.36 21.27
N VAL A 19 -9.21 -6.49 20.47
CA VAL A 19 -8.04 -6.86 19.67
C VAL A 19 -6.84 -7.16 20.58
N ALA A 20 -6.56 -6.31 21.57
CA ALA A 20 -5.47 -6.53 22.51
C ALA A 20 -5.65 -7.84 23.32
N GLU A 21 -6.89 -8.18 23.71
CA GLU A 21 -7.21 -9.44 24.37
C GLU A 21 -6.98 -10.65 23.45
N GLN A 22 -7.38 -10.57 22.17
CA GLN A 22 -7.12 -11.61 21.16
C GLN A 22 -5.63 -11.85 20.94
N ASP A 23 -4.85 -10.77 20.94
CA ASP A 23 -3.40 -10.80 20.76
C ASP A 23 -2.63 -11.04 22.08
N HIS A 24 -3.34 -11.31 23.18
CA HIS A 24 -2.78 -11.53 24.52
C HIS A 24 -1.79 -10.42 24.97
N THR A 25 -2.08 -9.17 24.63
CA THR A 25 -1.26 -8.01 24.95
C THR A 25 -2.02 -7.00 25.81
N SER A 26 -1.28 -6.13 26.51
CA SER A 26 -1.91 -5.01 27.21
C SER A 26 -2.39 -3.95 26.22
N ILE A 27 -3.46 -3.22 26.55
CA ILE A 27 -3.96 -2.15 25.69
C ILE A 27 -2.93 -1.04 25.45
N ASN A 28 -2.06 -0.78 26.43
CA ASN A 28 -1.00 0.21 26.28
C ASN A 28 0.07 -0.25 25.29
N GLN A 29 0.48 -1.53 25.35
CA GLN A 29 1.40 -2.09 24.37
C GLN A 29 0.79 -2.10 22.97
N PHE A 30 -0.49 -2.48 22.86
CA PHE A 30 -1.23 -2.39 21.61
C PHE A 30 -1.19 -0.98 21.01
N PHE A 31 -1.47 0.06 21.81
CA PHE A 31 -1.38 1.45 21.32
C PHE A 31 0.02 1.86 20.90
N VAL A 32 1.05 1.46 21.66
CA VAL A 32 2.44 1.77 21.30
C VAL A 32 2.80 1.13 19.94
N VAL A 33 2.44 -0.13 19.73
CA VAL A 33 2.68 -0.83 18.46
C VAL A 33 1.89 -0.17 17.33
N ALA A 34 0.61 0.12 17.52
CA ALA A 34 -0.22 0.76 16.51
C ALA A 34 0.32 2.14 16.09
N ILE A 35 0.87 2.92 17.04
CA ILE A 35 1.53 4.20 16.73
C ILE A 35 2.79 3.96 15.91
N ALA A 36 3.63 3.00 16.31
CA ALA A 36 4.85 2.66 15.59
C ALA A 36 4.56 2.21 14.15
N GLU A 37 3.55 1.36 13.95
CA GLU A 37 3.09 0.91 12.64
C GLU A 37 2.57 2.06 11.78
N LYS A 38 1.75 2.95 12.36
CA LYS A 38 1.23 4.10 11.62
C LYS A 38 2.35 5.04 11.17
N LEU A 39 3.34 5.27 12.04
CA LEU A 39 4.53 6.06 11.68
C LEU A 39 5.32 5.38 10.56
N ALA A 40 5.59 4.07 10.68
CA ALA A 40 6.31 3.31 9.66
C ALA A 40 5.58 3.34 8.30
N SER A 41 4.25 3.24 8.29
CA SER A 41 3.44 3.35 7.07
C SER A 41 3.59 4.72 6.40
N LEU A 42 3.41 5.80 7.17
CA LEU A 42 3.50 7.16 6.66
C LEU A 42 4.92 7.50 6.17
N GLU A 43 5.94 7.04 6.90
CA GLU A 43 7.33 7.28 6.53
C GLU A 43 7.74 6.48 5.29
N SER A 44 7.23 5.26 5.15
CA SER A 44 7.42 4.45 3.95
C SER A 44 6.80 5.10 2.72
N GLU A 45 5.57 5.61 2.84
CA GLU A 45 4.92 6.35 1.77
C GLU A 45 5.70 7.61 1.37
N ARG A 46 6.14 8.40 2.35
CA ARG A 46 6.81 9.69 2.09
C ARG A 46 8.25 9.54 1.63
N LEU A 47 9.07 8.81 2.37
CA LEU A 47 10.52 8.81 2.21
C LEU A 47 11.02 7.65 1.36
N PHE A 48 10.48 6.45 1.58
CA PHE A 48 10.96 5.27 0.84
C PHE A 48 10.51 5.31 -0.62
N MET A 49 9.24 5.64 -0.90
CA MET A 49 8.77 5.73 -2.29
C MET A 49 9.42 6.88 -3.05
N ALA A 50 9.62 8.04 -2.44
CA ALA A 50 10.33 9.16 -3.08
C ALA A 50 11.76 8.79 -3.46
N LYS A 51 12.54 8.23 -2.52
CA LYS A 51 13.93 7.77 -2.78
C LYS A 51 13.99 6.67 -3.85
N ARG A 52 13.00 5.77 -3.89
CA ARG A 52 12.92 4.74 -4.94
C ARG A 52 12.55 5.33 -6.30
N ALA A 53 11.67 6.32 -6.33
CA ALA A 53 11.28 7.01 -7.56
C ALA A 53 12.48 7.75 -8.19
N GLU A 54 13.37 8.35 -7.39
CA GLU A 54 14.61 8.98 -7.90
C GLU A 54 15.51 7.99 -8.65
N ARG A 55 15.54 6.73 -8.22
CA ARG A 55 16.34 5.67 -8.86
C ARG A 55 15.57 4.95 -9.97
N ALA A 56 14.32 5.31 -10.21
CA ALA A 56 13.51 4.65 -11.22
C ALA A 56 13.96 5.07 -12.62
N ASN A 57 13.97 4.11 -13.54
CA ASN A 57 14.15 4.38 -14.97
C ASN A 57 12.87 3.97 -15.72
N PRO A 58 11.91 4.91 -15.90
CA PRO A 58 10.65 4.62 -16.57
C PRO A 58 10.84 4.07 -17.99
N LYS A 59 11.86 4.54 -18.72
CA LYS A 59 12.16 4.06 -20.07
C LYS A 59 12.61 2.60 -20.08
N ALA A 60 13.41 2.18 -19.10
CA ALA A 60 13.80 0.77 -18.96
C ALA A 60 12.61 -0.13 -18.63
N VAL A 61 11.68 0.34 -17.79
CA VAL A 61 10.44 -0.40 -17.49
C VAL A 61 9.59 -0.54 -18.74
N LEU A 62 9.36 0.55 -19.48
CA LEU A 62 8.58 0.52 -20.71
C LEU A 62 9.20 -0.40 -21.77
N SER A 63 10.53 -0.39 -21.94
CA SER A 63 11.19 -1.26 -22.91
C SER A 63 11.14 -2.75 -22.53
N ILE A 64 11.01 -3.08 -21.24
CA ILE A 64 10.72 -4.45 -20.79
C ILE A 64 9.26 -4.81 -21.12
N LEU A 65 8.32 -3.92 -20.84
CA LEU A 65 6.89 -4.14 -21.12
C LEU A 65 6.61 -4.30 -22.61
N ASP A 66 7.32 -3.58 -23.49
CA ASP A 66 7.19 -3.71 -24.94
C ASP A 66 7.59 -5.10 -25.47
N ARG A 67 8.32 -5.91 -24.68
CA ARG A 67 8.68 -7.29 -25.03
C ARG A 67 7.56 -8.28 -24.73
N VAL A 68 6.55 -7.88 -23.97
CA VAL A 68 5.40 -8.73 -23.67
C VAL A 68 4.61 -8.90 -24.96
N LYS A 69 4.51 -10.14 -25.44
CA LYS A 69 3.75 -10.45 -26.65
C LYS A 69 2.28 -10.11 -26.43
N ASP A 70 1.69 -9.45 -27.41
CA ASP A 70 0.25 -9.29 -27.49
C ASP A 70 -0.37 -10.67 -27.73
N ARG A 71 -1.01 -11.21 -26.69
CA ARG A 71 -1.60 -12.55 -26.66
C ARG A 71 -2.95 -12.49 -25.98
N GLU A 72 -3.81 -13.45 -26.30
CA GLU A 72 -5.03 -13.63 -25.54
C GLU A 72 -4.71 -13.87 -24.06
N VAL A 73 -5.49 -13.17 -23.24
CA VAL A 73 -5.38 -13.20 -21.80
C VAL A 73 -5.64 -14.62 -21.30
N VAL A 74 -4.72 -15.16 -20.51
CA VAL A 74 -4.74 -16.57 -20.06
C VAL A 74 -5.93 -16.85 -19.13
N HIS A 75 -6.32 -15.86 -18.31
CA HIS A 75 -7.44 -15.98 -17.39
C HIS A 75 -8.51 -14.92 -17.70
N ALA A 76 -9.78 -15.32 -17.62
CA ALA A 76 -10.90 -14.43 -17.91
C ALA A 76 -10.96 -13.19 -17.01
N GLY A 77 -10.43 -13.29 -15.78
CA GLY A 77 -10.35 -12.18 -14.80
C GLY A 77 -9.23 -11.17 -15.06
N ASP A 78 -8.24 -11.51 -15.88
CA ASP A 78 -7.12 -10.63 -16.23
C ASP A 78 -7.44 -9.77 -17.48
N ARG A 79 -8.67 -9.86 -17.98
CA ARG A 79 -9.12 -9.07 -19.14
C ARG A 79 -9.22 -7.62 -18.73
N ILE A 80 -8.24 -6.83 -19.15
CA ILE A 80 -8.34 -5.37 -19.17
C ILE A 80 -9.43 -5.04 -20.20
N GLY A 81 -10.45 -4.28 -19.79
CA GLY A 81 -11.53 -3.84 -20.70
C GLY A 81 -10.95 -3.26 -22.00
N ARG A 82 -11.56 -3.58 -23.15
CA ARG A 82 -11.02 -3.34 -24.51
C ARG A 82 -10.16 -2.06 -24.58
N PRO A 83 -8.84 -2.17 -24.81
CA PRO A 83 -8.02 -0.98 -25.03
C PRO A 83 -8.47 -0.32 -26.35
N ALA A 84 -8.64 1.00 -26.33
CA ALA A 84 -8.91 1.78 -27.54
C ALA A 84 -7.81 1.49 -28.56
N ARG A 85 -8.20 0.99 -29.74
CA ARG A 85 -7.28 0.65 -30.85
C ARG A 85 -6.26 1.76 -31.04
N ARG A 86 -4.96 1.45 -30.86
CA ARG A 86 -3.88 2.32 -31.31
C ARG A 86 -4.10 2.58 -32.80
N ARG A 87 -4.42 3.82 -33.16
CA ARG A 87 -4.54 4.25 -34.56
C ARG A 87 -3.16 4.07 -35.21
N SER A 88 -3.09 3.24 -36.25
CA SER A 88 -1.91 3.12 -37.11
C SER A 88 -1.58 4.48 -37.73
N PRO A 89 -0.30 4.82 -37.94
CA PRO A 89 0.06 6.04 -38.63
C PRO A 89 -0.39 5.93 -40.09
N VAL A 90 -1.13 6.96 -40.53
CA VAL A 90 -1.55 7.14 -41.92
C VAL A 90 -0.27 7.28 -42.77
N LYS A 91 -0.18 6.50 -43.85
CA LYS A 91 0.86 6.63 -44.88
C LYS A 91 0.74 7.96 -45.60
#